data_AF-A0A3S4SN89-F1
#
_entry.id   AF-A0A3S4SN89-F1
#
_cell.length_a   1.000
_cell.length_b   1.000
_cell.length_c   1.000
_cell.angle_alpha   90.00
_cell.angle_beta   90.00
_cell.angle_gamma   90.00
#
_symmetry.space_group_name_H-M   'P 1'
#
loop_
_entity.id
_entity.type
_entity.pdbx_description
1 polymer ?
#
loop_
_entity_poly.entity_id
_entity_poly.type
_entity_poly.pdbx_seq_one_letter_code
_entity_poly.pdbx_strand_id
1 'polypeptide(L)'
;MKPTLKFSAIAIAAALSLAACKPGGTAGQTASSPSNQTAASGTSAAGIEPTTVGYALGLQMTDFVTSAYKQRGVAFDNAYLLENMKAVAQGKEPLFSKETFAKLSTEVPAIMQQASSGTAPKFSAEQLKNLSGLLGAQIGSGFLNAKEAGVNVDFDSFAKAVSDTLESKKTQMSLEQAGQTLQAVEDNFSKKELEKGQAFLKENAGKEGVKTTASGLQYKITKQGGGKLPKAGDEVSVVYVGKLIDGTEFDNSQGKAVTFPLSGVIKGWQEGLQLLKEGSEATFYIPAELAYGKNPPPGSNIMPNSVLVFDVKLEKVGK
;
A
#
# COMPACT_ATOMS: atom_id res chain seq x y z
N MET A 1 -18.13 -2.29 -22.69
CA MET A 1 -18.67 -1.68 -21.46
C MET A 1 -17.51 -1.46 -20.50
N LYS A 2 -17.26 -0.21 -20.11
CA LYS A 2 -16.08 0.18 -19.31
C LYS A 2 -16.27 -0.27 -17.86
N PRO A 3 -15.32 -0.99 -17.23
CA PRO A 3 -15.43 -1.33 -15.82
C PRO A 3 -15.03 -0.11 -14.98
N THR A 4 -15.99 0.41 -14.20
CA THR A 4 -15.77 1.33 -13.09
C THR A 4 -15.18 0.56 -11.90
N LEU A 5 -13.88 0.73 -11.65
CA LEU A 5 -13.19 0.28 -10.44
C LEU A 5 -13.30 1.37 -9.36
N LYS A 6 -13.78 0.98 -8.17
CA LYS A 6 -14.05 1.88 -7.04
C LYS A 6 -12.96 1.74 -5.99
N PHE A 7 -12.49 2.87 -5.47
CA PHE A 7 -11.42 3.03 -4.49
C PHE A 7 -11.56 2.17 -3.23
N SER A 8 -10.44 1.56 -2.87
CA SER A 8 -10.06 1.42 -1.48
C SER A 8 -8.71 2.09 -1.25
N ALA A 9 -8.65 2.92 -0.21
CA ALA A 9 -7.74 4.04 -0.07
C ALA A 9 -6.40 3.74 0.64
N ILE A 10 -5.78 2.59 0.43
CA ILE A 10 -4.56 2.24 1.20
C ILE A 10 -3.28 2.38 0.36
N ALA A 11 -3.43 2.67 -0.94
CA ALA A 11 -2.32 3.07 -1.80
C ALA A 11 -2.05 4.60 -1.84
N ILE A 12 -2.64 5.42 -0.96
CA ILE A 12 -2.02 6.73 -0.65
C ILE A 12 -0.70 6.50 0.11
N ALA A 13 -0.61 5.38 0.85
CA ALA A 13 0.62 4.92 1.47
C ALA A 13 1.61 4.25 0.48
N ALA A 14 1.18 3.91 -0.75
CA ALA A 14 2.08 3.46 -1.82
C ALA A 14 2.54 4.60 -2.75
N ALA A 15 1.79 5.70 -2.84
CA ALA A 15 2.10 6.84 -3.72
C ALA A 15 3.11 7.84 -3.11
N LEU A 16 3.41 7.78 -1.81
CA LEU A 16 4.52 8.52 -1.18
C LEU A 16 5.75 7.64 -0.87
N SER A 17 5.69 6.34 -1.14
CA SER A 17 6.70 5.36 -0.70
C SER A 17 7.80 5.02 -1.72
N LEU A 18 8.06 5.84 -2.74
CA LEU A 18 9.14 5.55 -3.72
C LEU A 18 10.15 6.70 -3.97
N ALA A 19 10.18 7.75 -3.15
CA ALA A 19 11.14 8.86 -3.30
C ALA A 19 12.37 8.80 -2.36
N ALA A 20 12.71 7.64 -1.79
CA ALA A 20 14.01 7.45 -1.13
C ALA A 20 14.58 6.05 -1.40
N CYS A 21 15.77 6.05 -2.01
CA CYS A 21 16.55 4.93 -2.53
C CYS A 21 16.57 3.62 -1.71
N LYS A 22 16.63 2.50 -2.42
CA LYS A 22 17.38 1.31 -1.98
C LYS A 22 18.80 1.41 -2.55
N PRO A 23 19.84 1.24 -1.72
CA PRO A 23 20.81 0.20 -2.02
C PRO A 23 20.98 -0.72 -0.80
N GLY A 24 21.26 -2.00 -1.07
CA GLY A 24 21.19 -3.08 -0.10
C GLY A 24 22.04 -2.89 1.16
N GLY A 25 21.56 -3.48 2.26
CA GLY A 25 22.29 -3.61 3.52
C GLY A 25 21.39 -4.24 4.59
N THR A 26 21.69 -5.47 4.96
CA THR A 26 21.11 -6.21 6.09
C THR A 26 21.42 -5.53 7.42
N ALA A 27 20.40 -5.25 8.25
CA ALA A 27 20.57 -5.08 9.69
C ALA A 27 19.25 -5.43 10.42
N GLY A 28 19.37 -6.25 11.46
CA GLY A 28 18.26 -6.82 12.21
C GLY A 28 17.53 -5.83 13.12
N GLN A 29 16.24 -6.15 13.27
CA GLN A 29 15.31 -5.91 14.38
C GLN A 29 15.78 -5.06 15.58
N THR A 30 14.95 -4.10 15.97
CA THR A 30 14.18 -4.20 17.23
C THR A 30 12.85 -3.44 17.08
N ALA A 31 11.75 -4.19 17.09
CA ALA A 31 10.41 -3.67 17.19
C ALA A 31 10.09 -3.41 18.67
N SER A 32 9.83 -2.17 19.04
CA SER A 32 9.10 -1.82 20.25
C SER A 32 7.67 -1.46 19.88
N SER A 33 6.74 -2.37 20.19
CA SER A 33 5.30 -2.13 20.11
C SER A 33 4.89 -0.95 20.99
N PRO A 34 4.03 -0.02 20.52
CA PRO A 34 3.26 0.80 21.43
C PRO A 34 2.09 -0.02 21.98
N SER A 35 2.10 -0.17 23.29
CA SER A 35 1.03 -0.70 24.12
C SER A 35 -0.30 -0.01 23.86
N ASN A 36 -1.33 -0.83 23.69
CA ASN A 36 -2.73 -0.64 24.10
C ASN A 36 -3.03 0.72 24.77
N GLN A 37 -3.57 1.67 24.02
CA GLN A 37 -4.24 2.84 24.59
C GLN A 37 -5.71 2.85 24.18
N THR A 38 -6.49 2.96 25.24
CA THR A 38 -7.93 2.97 25.38
C THR A 38 -8.64 3.84 24.34
N ALA A 39 -9.72 3.28 23.80
CA ALA A 39 -10.66 3.96 22.91
C ALA A 39 -11.08 5.32 23.50
N ALA A 40 -10.81 6.39 22.75
CA ALA A 40 -11.34 7.72 23.00
C ALA A 40 -12.32 8.09 21.86
N SER A 41 -13.56 8.30 22.26
CA SER A 41 -14.64 9.08 21.63
C SER A 41 -14.76 9.03 20.11
N GLY A 42 -15.85 8.39 19.67
CA GLY A 42 -16.20 8.20 18.29
C GLY A 42 -16.37 9.49 17.50
N THR A 43 -15.79 9.47 16.30
CA THR A 43 -16.36 10.15 15.15
C THR A 43 -16.53 9.09 14.08
N SER A 44 -17.77 8.79 13.69
CA SER A 44 -18.03 7.84 12.61
C SER A 44 -17.39 8.37 11.34
N ALA A 45 -16.43 7.66 10.77
CA ALA A 45 -15.63 8.22 9.71
C ALA A 45 -16.25 8.00 8.30
N ALA A 46 -17.49 7.49 8.25
CA ALA A 46 -18.43 7.83 7.19
C ALA A 46 -18.80 9.32 7.33
N GLY A 47 -18.10 10.19 6.58
CA GLY A 47 -18.36 11.64 6.59
C GLY A 47 -17.14 12.53 6.79
N ILE A 48 -15.91 12.02 6.69
CA ILE A 48 -14.73 12.90 6.66
C ILE A 48 -14.63 13.51 5.26
N GLU A 49 -14.73 14.84 5.20
CA GLU A 49 -14.62 15.61 3.96
C GLU A 49 -13.28 15.34 3.24
N PRO A 50 -13.27 15.16 1.91
CA PRO A 50 -12.04 14.96 1.13
C PRO A 50 -10.98 16.05 1.35
N THR A 51 -11.41 17.27 1.68
CA THR A 51 -10.57 18.42 2.04
C THR A 51 -9.84 18.19 3.37
N THR A 52 -10.52 17.68 4.39
CA THR A 52 -9.93 17.31 5.69
C THR A 52 -8.90 16.19 5.52
N VAL A 53 -9.21 15.17 4.70
CA VAL A 53 -8.27 14.10 4.38
C VAL A 53 -7.05 14.64 3.63
N GLY A 54 -7.26 15.47 2.61
CA GLY A 54 -6.19 16.11 1.85
C GLY A 54 -5.26 16.93 2.76
N TYR A 55 -5.82 17.76 3.64
CA TYR A 55 -5.03 18.56 4.58
C TYR A 55 -4.23 17.68 5.56
N ALA A 56 -4.86 16.66 6.15
CA ALA A 56 -4.19 15.73 7.07
C ALA A 56 -3.01 15.00 6.40
N LEU A 57 -3.20 14.53 5.16
CA LEU A 57 -2.13 13.90 4.37
C LEU A 57 -0.97 14.87 4.11
N GLY A 58 -1.28 16.11 3.71
CA GLY A 58 -0.26 17.12 3.42
C GLY A 58 0.54 17.51 4.66
N LEU A 59 -0.12 17.58 5.82
CA LEU A 59 0.52 17.88 7.09
C LEU A 59 1.47 16.74 7.52
N GLN A 60 1.01 15.49 7.51
CA GLN A 60 1.82 14.34 7.91
C GLN A 60 3.01 14.11 6.96
N MET A 61 2.81 14.25 5.64
CA MET A 61 3.89 14.13 4.67
C MET A 61 4.93 15.23 4.86
N THR A 62 4.49 16.49 5.01
CA THR A 62 5.43 17.61 5.13
C THR A 62 6.21 17.56 6.42
N ASP A 63 5.60 17.11 7.52
CA ASP A 63 6.30 16.88 8.78
C ASP A 63 7.39 15.79 8.64
N PHE A 64 7.06 14.66 8.01
CA PHE A 64 8.03 13.59 7.74
C PHE A 64 9.22 14.09 6.90
N VAL A 65 8.92 14.74 5.78
CA VAL A 65 9.94 15.28 4.86
C VAL A 65 10.78 16.34 5.57
N THR A 66 10.15 17.34 6.17
CA THR A 66 10.91 18.42 6.82
C THR A 66 11.74 17.93 8.00
N SER A 67 11.25 16.97 8.79
CA SER A 67 12.02 16.34 9.86
C SER A 67 13.25 15.61 9.32
N ALA A 68 13.10 14.82 8.25
CA ALA A 68 14.21 14.06 7.65
C ALA A 68 15.31 14.96 7.06
N TYR A 69 14.95 16.08 6.43
CA TYR A 69 15.91 16.98 5.77
C TYR A 69 16.46 18.08 6.68
N LYS A 70 15.65 18.63 7.60
CA LYS A 70 16.12 19.61 8.60
C LYS A 70 17.19 19.01 9.52
N GLN A 71 17.03 17.75 9.94
CA GLN A 71 18.07 17.04 10.71
C GLN A 71 19.41 16.94 9.97
N ARG A 72 19.40 17.01 8.64
CA ARG A 72 20.59 16.96 7.78
C ARG A 72 21.07 18.34 7.33
N GLY A 73 20.48 19.43 7.85
CA GLY A 73 20.84 20.81 7.48
C GLY A 73 20.47 21.19 6.04
N VAL A 74 19.55 20.48 5.39
CA VAL A 74 19.12 20.75 4.01
C VAL A 74 17.88 21.63 4.04
N ALA A 75 17.98 22.83 3.45
CA ALA A 75 16.88 23.78 3.31
C ALA A 75 16.41 23.86 1.85
N PHE A 76 15.17 23.45 1.58
CA PHE A 76 14.59 23.49 0.25
C PHE A 76 14.08 24.89 -0.12
N ASP A 77 13.99 25.13 -1.43
CA ASP A 77 13.24 26.22 -2.02
C ASP A 77 11.74 25.84 -2.01
N ASN A 78 11.05 26.26 -0.94
CA ASN A 78 9.65 25.93 -0.70
C ASN A 78 8.72 26.38 -1.84
N ALA A 79 8.99 27.55 -2.43
CA ALA A 79 8.18 28.09 -3.52
C ALA A 79 8.30 27.23 -4.77
N TYR A 80 9.54 26.88 -5.14
CA TYR A 80 9.81 26.07 -6.32
C TYR A 80 9.35 24.61 -6.15
N LEU A 81 9.39 24.07 -4.93
CA LEU A 81 8.78 22.77 -4.58
C LEU A 81 7.27 22.79 -4.83
N LEU A 82 6.56 23.75 -4.24
CA LEU A 82 5.10 23.89 -4.37
C LEU A 82 4.68 24.11 -5.82
N GLU A 83 5.45 24.88 -6.59
CA GLU A 83 5.19 25.16 -8.00
C GLU A 83 5.29 23.89 -8.86
N ASN A 84 6.39 23.12 -8.70
CA ASN A 84 6.57 21.85 -9.41
C ASN A 84 5.52 20.80 -9.01
N MET A 85 5.20 20.73 -7.72
CA MET A 85 4.15 19.83 -7.22
C MET A 85 2.80 20.12 -7.87
N LYS A 86 2.39 21.40 -7.92
CA LYS A 86 1.14 21.81 -8.57
C LYS A 86 1.16 21.59 -10.08
N ALA A 87 2.26 21.92 -10.75
CA ALA A 87 2.40 21.72 -12.18
C ALA A 87 2.19 20.25 -12.56
N VAL A 88 2.89 19.33 -11.88
CA VAL A 88 2.83 17.90 -12.20
C VAL A 88 1.50 17.27 -11.77
N ALA A 89 0.93 17.65 -10.64
CA ALA A 89 -0.41 17.19 -10.23
C ALA A 89 -1.51 17.62 -11.22
N GLN A 90 -1.29 18.69 -12.00
CA GLN A 90 -2.15 19.14 -13.09
C GLN A 90 -1.84 18.47 -14.44
N GLY A 91 -0.90 17.51 -14.48
CA GLY A 91 -0.48 16.83 -15.71
C GLY A 91 0.46 17.64 -16.60
N LYS A 92 1.09 18.70 -16.08
CA LYS A 92 2.12 19.47 -16.80
C LYS A 92 3.50 18.85 -16.58
N GLU A 93 4.43 19.14 -17.48
CA GLU A 93 5.84 18.74 -17.28
C GLU A 93 6.45 19.43 -16.05
N PRO A 94 7.41 18.78 -15.36
CA PRO A 94 8.17 19.42 -14.30
C PRO A 94 8.90 20.67 -14.80
N LEU A 95 9.05 21.66 -13.93
CA LEU A 95 9.64 22.97 -14.27
C LEU A 95 11.19 22.95 -14.32
N PHE A 96 11.80 21.77 -14.46
CA PHE A 96 13.24 21.60 -14.58
C PHE A 96 13.57 20.79 -15.84
N SER A 97 14.74 21.06 -16.43
CA SER A 97 15.15 20.39 -17.67
C SER A 97 15.62 18.95 -17.43
N LYS A 98 15.61 18.13 -18.50
CA LYS A 98 16.22 16.79 -18.48
C LYS A 98 17.71 16.84 -18.16
N GLU A 99 18.41 17.90 -18.60
CA GLU A 99 19.81 18.14 -18.28
C GLU A 99 20.01 18.40 -16.77
N THR A 100 19.14 19.23 -16.18
CA THR A 100 19.11 19.49 -14.73
C THR A 100 18.91 18.20 -13.94
N PHE A 101 18.02 17.32 -14.39
CA PHE A 101 17.80 16.01 -13.76
C PHE A 101 19.05 15.11 -13.87
N ALA A 102 19.64 14.99 -15.06
CA ALA A 102 20.84 14.19 -15.29
C ALA A 102 22.00 14.66 -14.39
N LYS A 103 22.19 15.98 -14.28
CA LYS A 103 23.20 16.59 -13.42
C LYS A 103 22.96 16.25 -11.95
N LEU A 104 21.75 16.44 -11.43
CA LEU A 104 21.39 16.09 -10.06
C LEU A 104 21.59 14.60 -9.75
N SER A 105 21.22 13.72 -10.68
CA SER A 105 21.35 12.27 -10.49
C SER A 105 22.80 11.81 -10.32
N THR A 106 23.76 12.61 -10.80
CA THR A 106 25.20 12.35 -10.67
C THR A 106 25.79 13.04 -9.43
N GLU A 107 25.40 14.29 -9.18
CA GLU A 107 25.97 15.12 -8.10
C GLU A 107 25.47 14.72 -6.71
N VAL A 108 24.19 14.39 -6.56
CA VAL A 108 23.57 14.11 -5.25
C VAL A 108 24.19 12.87 -4.58
N PRO A 109 24.38 11.73 -5.26
CA PRO A 109 25.08 10.59 -4.65
C PRO A 109 26.49 10.92 -4.17
N ALA A 110 27.25 11.71 -4.92
CA ALA A 110 28.59 12.13 -4.54
C ALA A 110 28.60 13.01 -3.28
N ILE A 111 27.68 13.98 -3.20
CA ILE A 111 27.52 14.85 -2.02
C ILE A 111 27.10 14.03 -0.80
N MET A 112 26.22 13.04 -0.99
CA MET A 112 25.74 12.17 0.09
C MET A 112 26.82 11.19 0.56
N GLN A 113 27.67 10.69 -0.35
CA GLN A 113 28.84 9.87 -0.02
C GLN A 113 29.90 10.67 0.74
N GLN A 114 30.08 11.96 0.42
CA GLN A 114 30.97 12.83 1.19
C GLN A 114 30.42 13.07 2.60
N ALA A 115 29.10 13.22 2.74
CA ALA A 115 28.43 13.45 4.01
C ALA A 115 28.41 12.22 4.96
N SER A 116 28.61 10.99 4.45
CA SER A 116 28.66 9.78 5.29
C SER A 116 29.89 9.72 6.22
N SER A 117 30.79 10.70 6.13
CA SER A 117 31.95 10.90 7.02
C SER A 117 31.64 11.68 8.31
N GLY A 118 30.36 11.97 8.59
CA GLY A 118 29.92 12.65 9.83
C GLY A 118 29.77 14.17 9.69
N THR A 119 29.81 14.70 8.48
CA THR A 119 29.56 16.13 8.19
C THR A 119 28.25 16.31 7.42
N ALA A 120 27.54 17.41 7.67
CA ALA A 120 26.29 17.70 6.97
C ALA A 120 26.53 17.86 5.45
N PRO A 121 25.65 17.34 4.58
CA PRO A 121 25.78 17.50 3.14
C PRO A 121 25.72 18.99 2.77
N LYS A 122 26.66 19.44 1.94
CA LYS A 122 26.73 20.81 1.44
C LYS A 122 26.20 20.86 0.02
N PHE A 123 25.07 21.53 -0.16
CA PHE A 123 24.47 21.79 -1.47
C PHE A 123 24.62 23.27 -1.82
N SER A 124 24.82 23.57 -3.11
CA SER A 124 24.70 24.93 -3.63
C SER A 124 23.22 25.38 -3.64
N ALA A 125 22.98 26.68 -3.72
CA ALA A 125 21.61 27.22 -3.84
C ALA A 125 20.89 26.66 -5.08
N GLU A 126 21.61 26.50 -6.19
CA GLU A 126 21.07 25.90 -7.42
C GLU A 126 20.71 24.42 -7.23
N GLN A 127 21.56 23.66 -6.54
CA GLN A 127 21.29 22.25 -6.22
C GLN A 127 20.08 22.10 -5.30
N LEU A 128 19.97 22.94 -4.26
CA LEU A 128 18.83 22.96 -3.35
C LEU A 128 17.53 23.30 -4.11
N LYS A 129 17.56 24.32 -4.98
CA LYS A 129 16.41 24.66 -5.81
C LYS A 129 16.00 23.48 -6.70
N ASN A 130 16.92 22.87 -7.43
CA ASN A 130 16.60 21.77 -8.33
C ASN A 130 16.11 20.50 -7.58
N LEU A 131 16.69 20.20 -6.41
CA LEU A 131 16.22 19.13 -5.53
C LEU A 131 14.79 19.38 -5.03
N SER A 132 14.47 20.64 -4.72
CA SER A 132 13.12 21.06 -4.32
C SER A 132 12.11 20.84 -5.44
N GLY A 133 12.49 21.18 -6.68
CA GLY A 133 11.68 20.94 -7.87
C GLY A 133 11.44 19.45 -8.12
N LEU A 134 12.48 18.62 -7.97
CA LEU A 134 12.38 17.17 -8.12
C LEU A 134 11.43 16.55 -7.09
N LEU A 135 11.58 16.92 -5.81
CA LEU A 135 10.71 16.46 -4.73
C LEU A 135 9.26 16.88 -4.98
N GLY A 136 9.04 18.14 -5.37
CA GLY A 136 7.72 18.64 -5.75
C GLY A 136 7.10 17.82 -6.88
N ALA A 137 7.86 17.59 -7.96
CA ALA A 137 7.41 16.79 -9.10
C ALA A 137 7.10 15.33 -8.74
N GLN A 138 7.88 14.71 -7.84
CA GLN A 138 7.61 13.35 -7.35
C GLN A 138 6.28 13.31 -6.58
N ILE A 139 6.04 14.27 -5.68
CA ILE A 139 4.77 14.37 -4.95
C ILE A 139 3.61 14.59 -5.94
N GLY A 140 3.76 15.52 -6.88
CA GLY A 140 2.75 15.80 -7.90
C GLY A 140 2.44 14.58 -8.78
N SER A 141 3.46 13.80 -9.13
CA SER A 141 3.29 12.54 -9.88
C SER A 141 2.51 11.50 -9.07
N GLY A 142 2.80 11.39 -7.76
CA GLY A 142 2.04 10.54 -6.85
C GLY A 142 0.54 10.88 -6.84
N PHE A 143 0.20 12.17 -6.86
CA PHE A 143 -1.19 12.63 -6.99
C PHE A 143 -1.83 12.30 -8.32
N LEU A 144 -1.10 12.49 -9.43
CA LEU A 144 -1.61 12.15 -10.76
C LEU A 144 -1.91 10.65 -10.85
N ASN A 145 -0.97 9.82 -10.40
CA ASN A 145 -1.15 8.36 -10.36
C ASN A 145 -2.32 7.96 -9.46
N ALA A 146 -2.48 8.62 -8.31
CA ALA A 146 -3.63 8.38 -7.43
C ALA A 146 -4.94 8.76 -8.11
N LYS A 147 -5.00 9.90 -8.82
CA LYS A 147 -6.17 10.34 -9.58
C LYS A 147 -6.48 9.44 -10.77
N GLU A 148 -5.48 8.93 -11.48
CA GLU A 148 -5.64 7.95 -12.56
C GLU A 148 -6.10 6.60 -12.03
N ALA A 149 -5.59 6.20 -10.86
CA ALA A 149 -6.12 5.06 -10.12
C ALA A 149 -7.56 5.32 -9.70
N GLY A 150 -7.98 6.60 -9.58
CA GLY A 150 -9.29 7.22 -9.31
C GLY A 150 -9.48 7.71 -7.85
N VAL A 151 -8.43 7.68 -7.04
CA VAL A 151 -8.44 8.06 -5.62
C VAL A 151 -8.81 9.54 -5.52
N ASN A 152 -9.90 9.82 -4.80
CA ASN A 152 -10.37 11.18 -4.61
C ASN A 152 -9.75 11.80 -3.34
N VAL A 153 -8.58 12.41 -3.50
CA VAL A 153 -7.96 13.28 -2.47
C VAL A 153 -8.06 14.72 -2.95
N ASP A 154 -8.44 15.63 -2.06
CA ASP A 154 -8.45 17.05 -2.38
C ASP A 154 -7.02 17.60 -2.43
N PHE A 155 -6.50 17.77 -3.65
CA PHE A 155 -5.14 18.24 -3.87
C PHE A 155 -4.91 19.67 -3.38
N ASP A 156 -5.92 20.53 -3.45
CA ASP A 156 -5.78 21.92 -3.03
C ASP A 156 -5.60 22.04 -1.52
N SER A 157 -6.37 21.29 -0.72
CA SER A 157 -6.20 21.21 0.73
C SER A 157 -4.88 20.55 1.12
N PHE A 158 -4.45 19.54 0.38
CA PHE A 158 -3.12 18.94 0.55
C PHE A 158 -2.01 19.97 0.31
N ALA A 159 -2.03 20.65 -0.84
CA ALA A 159 -1.04 21.65 -1.20
C ALA A 159 -1.04 22.81 -0.21
N LYS A 160 -2.21 23.16 0.34
CA LYS A 160 -2.35 24.14 1.40
C LYS A 160 -1.66 23.69 2.69
N ALA A 161 -1.84 22.45 3.13
CA ALA A 161 -1.15 21.93 4.31
C ALA A 161 0.37 21.92 4.14
N VAL A 162 0.87 21.58 2.94
CA VAL A 162 2.29 21.66 2.59
C VAL A 162 2.79 23.10 2.73
N SER A 163 2.10 24.07 2.11
CA SER A 163 2.48 25.50 2.19
C SER A 163 2.43 26.03 3.63
N ASP A 164 1.34 25.77 4.36
CA ASP A 164 1.20 26.22 5.74
C ASP A 164 2.36 25.69 6.62
N THR A 165 2.74 24.42 6.45
CA THR A 165 3.82 23.78 7.22
C THR A 165 5.19 24.31 6.83
N LEU A 166 5.50 24.39 5.53
CA LEU A 166 6.79 24.85 5.02
C LEU A 166 7.07 26.32 5.37
N GLU A 167 6.04 27.16 5.39
CA GLU A 167 6.13 28.58 5.72
C GLU A 167 5.97 28.87 7.21
N SER A 168 5.90 27.83 8.06
CA SER A 168 5.68 27.95 9.51
C SER A 168 4.44 28.77 9.87
N LYS A 169 3.40 28.71 9.02
CA LYS A 169 2.09 29.29 9.30
C LYS A 169 1.33 28.41 10.28
N LYS A 170 0.31 29.00 10.91
CA LYS A 170 -0.65 28.23 11.74
C LYS A 170 -1.37 27.20 10.86
N THR A 171 -1.26 25.93 11.21
CA THR A 171 -1.93 24.83 10.53
C THR A 171 -3.41 24.73 10.93
N GLN A 172 -4.24 24.15 10.07
CA GLN A 172 -5.68 23.97 10.32
C GLN A 172 -5.98 22.86 11.32
N MET A 173 -5.04 21.93 11.51
CA MET A 173 -5.11 20.84 12.48
C MET A 173 -3.70 20.54 13.03
N SER A 174 -3.62 19.90 14.19
CA SER A 174 -2.36 19.38 14.74
C SER A 174 -1.93 18.09 14.02
N LEU A 175 -0.66 17.70 14.18
CA LEU A 175 -0.17 16.41 13.68
C LEU A 175 -0.91 15.22 14.29
N GLU A 176 -1.29 15.33 15.57
CA GLU A 176 -2.11 14.33 16.24
C GLU A 176 -3.50 14.22 15.60
N GLN A 177 -4.15 15.35 15.34
CA GLN A 177 -5.46 15.40 14.66
C GLN A 177 -5.38 14.86 13.23
N ALA A 178 -4.28 15.13 12.52
CA ALA A 178 -4.04 14.55 11.20
C ALA A 178 -3.89 13.03 11.28
N GLY A 179 -3.08 12.52 12.22
CA GLY A 179 -2.94 11.08 12.46
C GLY A 179 -4.28 10.41 12.80
N GLN A 180 -5.07 11.00 13.70
CA GLN A 180 -6.41 10.52 14.05
C GLN A 180 -7.36 10.54 12.84
N THR A 181 -7.30 11.58 12.00
CA THR A 181 -8.09 11.68 10.77
C THR A 181 -7.77 10.52 9.84
N LEU A 182 -6.49 10.26 9.59
CA LEU A 182 -6.06 9.19 8.68
C LEU A 182 -6.35 7.80 9.23
N GLN A 183 -6.17 7.59 10.54
CA GLN A 183 -6.56 6.35 11.19
C GLN A 183 -8.07 6.11 11.07
N ALA A 184 -8.88 7.15 11.30
CA ALA A 184 -10.32 7.04 11.17
C ALA A 184 -10.75 6.73 9.72
N VAL A 185 -10.07 7.31 8.72
CA VAL A 185 -10.26 6.96 7.31
C VAL A 185 -9.98 5.47 7.09
N GLU A 186 -8.81 4.98 7.52
CA GLU A 186 -8.41 3.57 7.40
C GLU A 186 -9.40 2.63 8.08
N ASP A 187 -9.85 2.96 9.30
CA ASP A 187 -10.81 2.17 10.06
C ASP A 187 -12.15 2.03 9.33
N ASN A 188 -12.64 3.06 8.63
CA ASN A 188 -13.84 2.86 7.81
C ASN A 188 -13.61 2.00 6.60
N PHE A 189 -12.46 2.14 5.94
CA PHE A 189 -12.16 1.31 4.78
C PHE A 189 -12.12 -0.15 5.23
N SER A 190 -11.41 -0.42 6.31
CA SER A 190 -11.35 -1.71 7.00
C SER A 190 -12.74 -2.25 7.38
N LYS A 191 -13.62 -1.39 7.93
CA LYS A 191 -15.00 -1.76 8.28
C LYS A 191 -15.87 -2.05 7.05
N LYS A 192 -15.85 -1.18 6.04
CA LYS A 192 -16.62 -1.35 4.80
C LYS A 192 -16.16 -2.58 4.05
N GLU A 193 -14.87 -2.86 4.03
CA GLU A 193 -14.33 -4.03 3.34
C GLU A 193 -14.72 -5.33 4.06
N LEU A 194 -14.71 -5.32 5.40
CA LEU A 194 -15.24 -6.42 6.19
C LEU A 194 -16.74 -6.68 5.88
N GLU A 195 -17.57 -5.63 5.86
CA GLU A 195 -19.00 -5.74 5.55
C GLU A 195 -19.24 -6.27 4.13
N LYS A 196 -18.53 -5.76 3.13
CA LYS A 196 -18.58 -6.27 1.74
C LYS A 196 -18.15 -7.73 1.67
N GLY A 197 -17.04 -8.08 2.33
CA GLY A 197 -16.51 -9.43 2.37
C GLY A 197 -17.49 -10.42 3.00
N GLN A 198 -18.10 -10.05 4.13
CA GLN A 198 -19.14 -10.86 4.78
C GLN A 198 -20.37 -11.02 3.89
N ALA A 199 -20.83 -9.97 3.23
CA ALA A 199 -21.95 -10.04 2.29
C ALA A 199 -21.63 -10.96 1.09
N PHE A 200 -20.43 -10.80 0.51
CA PHE A 200 -19.94 -11.64 -0.58
C PHE A 200 -19.89 -13.11 -0.18
N LEU A 201 -19.28 -13.44 0.97
CA LEU A 201 -19.17 -14.81 1.45
C LEU A 201 -20.56 -15.42 1.74
N LYS A 202 -21.47 -14.63 2.33
CA LYS A 202 -22.85 -15.08 2.59
C LYS A 202 -23.59 -15.45 1.30
N GLU A 203 -23.48 -14.62 0.27
CA GLU A 203 -24.07 -14.92 -1.05
C GLU A 203 -23.38 -16.12 -1.71
N ASN A 204 -22.04 -16.14 -1.69
CA ASN A 204 -21.24 -17.16 -2.34
C ASN A 204 -21.45 -18.56 -1.76
N ALA A 205 -21.73 -18.68 -0.45
CA ALA A 205 -22.07 -19.94 0.20
C ALA A 205 -23.30 -20.63 -0.40
N GLY A 206 -24.22 -19.86 -1.01
CA GLY A 206 -25.42 -20.40 -1.67
C GLY A 206 -25.20 -20.83 -3.12
N LYS A 207 -24.02 -20.62 -3.70
CA LYS A 207 -23.73 -20.95 -5.10
C LYS A 207 -23.44 -22.44 -5.28
N GLU A 208 -23.85 -22.97 -6.43
CA GLU A 208 -23.68 -24.39 -6.75
C GLU A 208 -22.20 -24.82 -6.71
N GLY A 209 -21.94 -25.90 -5.98
CA GLY A 209 -20.62 -26.50 -5.80
C GLY A 209 -19.73 -25.80 -4.78
N VAL A 210 -20.16 -24.69 -4.19
CA VAL A 210 -19.45 -24.04 -3.08
C VAL A 210 -19.73 -24.80 -1.79
N LYS A 211 -18.68 -25.09 -1.04
CA LYS A 211 -18.72 -25.68 0.30
C LYS A 211 -18.06 -24.74 1.29
N THR A 212 -18.56 -24.70 2.51
CA THR A 212 -18.00 -23.88 3.61
C THR A 212 -17.50 -24.81 4.71
N THR A 213 -16.28 -24.58 5.19
CA THR A 213 -15.68 -25.32 6.31
C THR A 213 -16.04 -24.67 7.64
N ALA A 214 -15.70 -25.33 8.75
CA ALA A 214 -15.95 -24.81 10.09
C ALA A 214 -15.17 -23.51 10.41
N SER A 215 -14.04 -23.26 9.75
CA SER A 215 -13.27 -22.02 9.90
C SER A 215 -13.83 -20.86 9.08
N GLY A 216 -14.84 -21.12 8.24
CA GLY A 216 -15.42 -20.14 7.32
C GLY A 216 -14.76 -20.09 5.94
N LEU A 217 -13.70 -20.88 5.69
CA LEU A 217 -13.16 -21.04 4.33
C LEU A 217 -14.26 -21.57 3.41
N GLN A 218 -14.45 -20.91 2.27
CA GLN A 218 -15.31 -21.45 1.22
C GLN A 218 -14.46 -21.92 0.05
N TYR A 219 -14.90 -22.98 -0.61
CA TYR A 219 -14.19 -23.53 -1.74
C TYR A 219 -15.13 -24.21 -2.73
N LYS A 220 -14.71 -24.23 -3.99
CA LYS A 220 -15.36 -24.98 -5.06
C LYS A 220 -14.30 -25.75 -5.83
N ILE A 221 -14.36 -27.07 -5.77
CA ILE A 221 -13.50 -27.93 -6.61
C ILE A 221 -14.02 -27.85 -8.04
N THR A 222 -13.21 -27.33 -8.95
CA THR A 222 -13.53 -27.21 -10.38
C THR A 222 -13.07 -28.45 -11.16
N LYS A 223 -12.02 -29.13 -10.67
CA LYS A 223 -11.56 -30.41 -11.20
C LYS A 223 -11.01 -31.27 -10.09
N GLN A 224 -11.50 -32.50 -10.00
CA GLN A 224 -11.04 -33.46 -9.00
C GLN A 224 -9.75 -34.15 -9.47
N GLY A 225 -8.69 -34.03 -8.67
CA GLY A 225 -7.46 -34.81 -8.82
C GLY A 225 -7.54 -36.18 -8.16
N GLY A 226 -6.56 -37.03 -8.46
CA GLY A 226 -6.50 -38.43 -8.01
C GLY A 226 -5.27 -38.79 -7.18
N GLY A 227 -4.28 -37.90 -7.05
CA GLY A 227 -3.02 -38.22 -6.40
C GLY A 227 -3.03 -38.00 -4.88
N LYS A 228 -1.86 -37.67 -4.33
CA LYS A 228 -1.64 -37.54 -2.89
C LYS A 228 -2.47 -36.42 -2.28
N LEU A 229 -2.87 -36.57 -1.02
CA LEU A 229 -3.46 -35.51 -0.22
C LEU A 229 -2.35 -34.82 0.59
N PRO A 230 -2.14 -33.50 0.48
CA PRO A 230 -1.15 -32.78 1.28
C PRO A 230 -1.39 -32.92 2.78
N LYS A 231 -0.31 -32.90 3.56
CA LYS A 231 -0.30 -32.77 5.01
C LYS A 231 0.38 -31.47 5.42
N ALA A 232 0.11 -30.99 6.62
CA ALA A 232 0.65 -29.72 7.13
C ALA A 232 2.18 -29.52 7.02
N GLY A 233 2.97 -30.60 7.00
CA GLY A 233 4.43 -30.55 6.88
C GLY A 233 4.98 -30.73 5.45
N ASP A 234 4.10 -30.93 4.46
CA ASP A 234 4.50 -31.20 3.08
C ASP A 234 4.85 -29.90 2.33
N GLU A 235 5.57 -30.05 1.23
CA GLU A 235 5.68 -29.01 0.20
C GLU A 235 4.61 -29.21 -0.88
N VAL A 236 4.08 -28.10 -1.39
CA VAL A 236 3.06 -28.09 -2.43
C VAL A 236 3.52 -27.25 -3.61
N SER A 237 3.43 -27.79 -4.82
CA SER A 237 3.65 -27.04 -6.06
C SER A 237 2.29 -26.68 -6.66
N VAL A 238 2.05 -25.38 -6.84
CA VAL A 238 0.76 -24.87 -7.30
C VAL A 238 0.91 -23.86 -8.44
N VAL A 239 -0.06 -23.85 -9.34
CA VAL A 239 -0.32 -22.71 -10.24
C VAL A 239 -1.50 -21.95 -9.66
N TYR A 240 -1.41 -20.63 -9.53
CA TYR A 240 -2.48 -19.86 -8.92
C TYR A 240 -2.67 -18.46 -9.50
N VAL A 241 -3.88 -17.94 -9.30
CA VAL A 241 -4.22 -16.53 -9.49
C VAL A 241 -5.00 -16.04 -8.27
N GLY A 242 -4.50 -15.00 -7.61
CA GLY A 242 -5.10 -14.33 -6.47
C GLY A 242 -5.81 -13.04 -6.88
N LYS A 243 -7.08 -12.92 -6.52
CA LYS A 243 -7.97 -11.80 -6.87
C LYS A 243 -8.74 -11.28 -5.65
N LEU A 244 -9.04 -10.00 -5.66
CA LEU A 244 -10.04 -9.41 -4.77
C LEU A 244 -11.46 -9.80 -5.23
N ILE A 245 -12.46 -9.58 -4.38
CA ILE A 245 -13.86 -9.92 -4.67
C ILE A 245 -14.45 -9.16 -5.87
N ASP A 246 -13.83 -8.04 -6.27
CA ASP A 246 -14.19 -7.27 -7.46
C ASP A 246 -13.50 -7.77 -8.76
N GLY A 247 -12.68 -8.81 -8.65
CA GLY A 247 -11.92 -9.40 -9.75
C GLY A 247 -10.54 -8.80 -9.99
N THR A 248 -10.14 -7.76 -9.24
CA THR A 248 -8.80 -7.17 -9.33
C THR A 248 -7.75 -8.20 -8.92
N GLU A 249 -6.86 -8.53 -9.84
CA GLU A 249 -5.74 -9.42 -9.55
C GLU A 249 -4.69 -8.71 -8.67
N PHE A 250 -4.20 -9.41 -7.65
CA PHE A 250 -3.14 -8.89 -6.77
C PHE A 250 -1.87 -9.74 -6.80
N ASP A 251 -1.97 -11.01 -7.20
CA ASP A 251 -0.84 -11.92 -7.30
C ASP A 251 -1.15 -13.07 -8.26
N ASN A 252 -0.13 -13.61 -8.95
CA ASN A 252 -0.29 -14.76 -9.83
C ASN A 252 1.05 -15.50 -10.02
N SER A 253 0.98 -16.78 -10.36
CA SER A 253 2.16 -17.60 -10.63
C SER A 253 2.63 -17.57 -12.10
N GLN A 254 2.05 -16.69 -12.92
CA GLN A 254 2.32 -16.51 -14.36
C GLN A 254 2.18 -17.82 -15.16
N GLY A 255 1.24 -18.68 -14.74
CA GLY A 255 1.01 -19.99 -15.35
C GLY A 255 2.12 -21.03 -15.06
N LYS A 256 3.11 -20.69 -14.23
CA LYS A 256 4.19 -21.60 -13.80
C LYS A 256 3.91 -22.09 -12.39
N ALA A 257 4.31 -23.32 -12.10
CA ALA A 257 4.19 -23.86 -10.77
C ALA A 257 5.21 -23.20 -9.82
N VAL A 258 4.74 -22.81 -8.65
CA VAL A 258 5.57 -22.31 -7.56
C VAL A 258 5.42 -23.24 -6.37
N THR A 259 6.54 -23.60 -5.75
CA THR A 259 6.57 -24.51 -4.62
C THR A 259 6.67 -23.74 -3.32
N PHE A 260 5.83 -24.11 -2.35
CA PHE A 260 5.84 -23.54 -1.01
C PHE A 260 5.83 -24.66 0.03
N PRO A 261 6.50 -24.47 1.19
CA PRO A 261 6.18 -25.25 2.37
C PRO A 261 4.74 -24.92 2.79
N LEU A 262 3.89 -25.92 2.98
CA LEU A 262 2.47 -25.67 3.26
C LEU A 262 2.30 -24.85 4.55
N SER A 263 3.15 -25.05 5.56
CA SER A 263 3.15 -24.27 6.80
C SER A 263 3.53 -22.79 6.64
N GLY A 264 4.14 -22.41 5.50
CA GLY A 264 4.64 -21.06 5.23
C GLY A 264 3.64 -20.13 4.52
N VAL A 265 2.44 -20.59 4.20
CA VAL A 265 1.40 -19.80 3.51
C VAL A 265 0.25 -19.43 4.45
N ILE A 266 -0.66 -18.56 3.99
CA ILE A 266 -1.82 -18.11 4.78
C ILE A 266 -2.69 -19.29 5.24
N LYS A 267 -3.38 -19.14 6.38
CA LYS A 267 -4.16 -20.22 7.00
C LYS A 267 -5.22 -20.82 6.07
N GLY A 268 -5.85 -19.99 5.23
CA GLY A 268 -6.82 -20.46 4.25
C GLY A 268 -6.23 -21.39 3.19
N TRP A 269 -4.96 -21.19 2.81
CA TRP A 269 -4.23 -22.10 1.94
C TRP A 269 -3.81 -23.38 2.68
N GLN A 270 -3.32 -23.24 3.91
CA GLN A 270 -2.98 -24.38 4.76
C GLN A 270 -4.15 -25.34 4.87
N GLU A 271 -5.34 -24.83 5.13
CA GLU A 271 -6.56 -25.62 5.21
C GLU A 271 -7.02 -26.10 3.83
N GLY A 272 -7.20 -25.18 2.88
CA GLY A 272 -7.82 -25.45 1.59
C GLY A 272 -7.07 -26.47 0.75
N LEU A 273 -5.74 -26.43 0.73
CA LEU A 273 -4.93 -27.39 -0.04
C LEU A 273 -5.00 -28.81 0.52
N GLN A 274 -5.22 -28.98 1.83
CA GLN A 274 -5.44 -30.30 2.44
C GLN A 274 -6.82 -30.89 2.11
N LEU A 275 -7.70 -30.14 1.44
CA LEU A 275 -8.97 -30.63 0.88
C LEU A 275 -8.83 -31.14 -0.56
N LEU A 276 -7.69 -30.87 -1.21
CA LEU A 276 -7.44 -31.16 -2.62
C LEU A 276 -6.45 -32.31 -2.79
N LYS A 277 -6.82 -33.31 -3.60
CA LYS A 277 -5.85 -34.30 -4.07
C LYS A 277 -4.94 -33.68 -5.12
N GLU A 278 -3.69 -34.14 -5.21
CA GLU A 278 -2.77 -33.79 -6.29
C GLU A 278 -3.45 -33.94 -7.67
N GLY A 279 -3.28 -32.94 -8.52
CA GLY A 279 -3.95 -32.77 -9.81
C GLY A 279 -5.31 -32.07 -9.75
N SER A 280 -5.80 -31.68 -8.58
CA SER A 280 -7.07 -30.95 -8.46
C SER A 280 -6.93 -29.47 -8.84
N GLU A 281 -8.03 -28.91 -9.33
CA GLU A 281 -8.21 -27.47 -9.51
C GLU A 281 -9.40 -27.03 -8.64
N ALA A 282 -9.28 -25.90 -7.97
CA ALA A 282 -10.33 -25.34 -7.13
C ALA A 282 -10.24 -23.82 -7.05
N THR A 283 -11.37 -23.20 -6.74
CA THR A 283 -11.42 -21.80 -6.31
C THR A 283 -11.62 -21.77 -4.79
N PHE A 284 -10.75 -21.07 -4.08
CA PHE A 284 -10.88 -20.76 -2.66
C PHE A 284 -11.39 -19.33 -2.47
N TYR A 285 -12.32 -19.13 -1.54
CA TYR A 285 -12.77 -17.82 -1.08
C TYR A 285 -12.44 -17.74 0.41
N ILE A 286 -11.42 -16.94 0.71
CA ILE A 286 -10.72 -16.96 1.99
C ILE A 286 -11.14 -15.72 2.78
N PRO A 287 -11.88 -15.87 3.90
CA PRO A 287 -12.17 -14.78 4.82
C PRO A 287 -10.88 -14.13 5.31
N ALA A 288 -10.97 -12.84 5.65
CA ALA A 288 -9.79 -12.08 6.06
C ALA A 288 -9.03 -12.70 7.24
N GLU A 289 -9.73 -13.32 8.20
CA GLU A 289 -9.15 -13.97 9.37
C GLU A 289 -8.26 -15.19 9.03
N LEU A 290 -8.50 -15.79 7.85
CA LEU A 290 -7.69 -16.88 7.31
C LEU A 290 -6.66 -16.39 6.27
N ALA A 291 -6.63 -15.08 6.00
CA ALA A 291 -5.73 -14.41 5.07
C ALA A 291 -4.83 -13.41 5.82
N TYR A 292 -4.89 -12.12 5.48
CA TYR A 292 -4.04 -11.08 6.05
C TYR A 292 -4.72 -10.20 7.13
N GLY A 293 -6.01 -10.44 7.42
CA GLY A 293 -6.74 -9.71 8.45
C GLY A 293 -6.69 -8.19 8.27
N LYS A 294 -6.49 -7.47 9.38
CA LYS A 294 -6.40 -6.00 9.39
C LYS A 294 -5.07 -5.45 8.84
N ASN A 295 -4.05 -6.29 8.71
CA ASN A 295 -2.68 -5.86 8.42
C ASN A 295 -2.19 -6.55 7.12
N PRO A 296 -2.68 -6.12 5.95
CA PRO A 296 -2.20 -6.63 4.67
C PRO A 296 -0.69 -6.34 4.46
N PRO A 297 -0.02 -7.08 3.57
CA PRO A 297 1.38 -6.81 3.25
C PRO A 297 1.60 -5.35 2.83
N PRO A 298 2.60 -4.65 3.39
CA PRO A 298 2.89 -3.28 3.01
C PRO A 298 3.13 -3.14 1.50
N GLY A 299 2.49 -2.14 0.89
CA GLY A 299 2.59 -1.87 -0.55
C GLY A 299 1.78 -2.82 -1.44
N SER A 300 1.01 -3.77 -0.87
CA SER A 300 0.03 -4.53 -1.64
C SER A 300 -1.23 -3.69 -1.93
N ASN A 301 -1.96 -4.06 -2.98
CA ASN A 301 -3.30 -3.55 -3.27
C ASN A 301 -4.39 -4.24 -2.41
N ILE A 302 -4.01 -5.10 -1.47
CA ILE A 302 -4.93 -5.80 -0.58
C ILE A 302 -5.29 -4.86 0.58
N MET A 303 -6.59 -4.74 0.84
CA MET A 303 -7.10 -3.86 1.88
C MET A 303 -7.29 -4.64 3.19
N PRO A 304 -7.21 -4.00 4.37
CA PRO A 304 -7.61 -4.57 5.65
C PRO A 304 -8.98 -5.21 5.55
N ASN A 305 -9.08 -6.42 6.09
CA ASN A 305 -10.26 -7.25 6.09
C ASN A 305 -10.77 -7.68 4.69
N SER A 306 -9.95 -7.60 3.64
CA SER A 306 -10.32 -8.14 2.33
C SER A 306 -10.52 -9.65 2.36
N VAL A 307 -11.57 -10.10 1.70
CA VAL A 307 -11.72 -11.50 1.28
C VAL A 307 -10.86 -11.73 0.05
N LEU A 308 -10.11 -12.82 0.04
CA LEU A 308 -9.26 -13.19 -1.09
C LEU A 308 -9.87 -14.35 -1.87
N VAL A 309 -9.86 -14.25 -3.19
CA VAL A 309 -10.29 -15.32 -4.10
C VAL A 309 -9.06 -15.89 -4.78
N PHE A 310 -8.84 -17.19 -4.66
CA PHE A 310 -7.73 -17.87 -5.30
C PHE A 310 -8.23 -18.96 -6.22
N ASP A 311 -7.91 -18.87 -7.51
CA ASP A 311 -8.00 -19.99 -8.43
C ASP A 311 -6.67 -20.75 -8.33
N VAL A 312 -6.72 -22.03 -7.94
CA VAL A 312 -5.53 -22.84 -7.66
C VAL A 312 -5.59 -24.17 -8.39
N LYS A 313 -4.46 -24.57 -8.97
CA LYS A 313 -4.18 -25.92 -9.44
C LYS A 313 -3.07 -26.52 -8.60
N LEU A 314 -3.37 -27.59 -7.87
CA LEU A 314 -2.37 -28.35 -7.11
C LEU A 314 -1.66 -29.33 -8.04
N GLU A 315 -0.43 -29.00 -8.45
CA GLU A 315 0.31 -29.82 -9.41
C GLU A 315 1.04 -31.00 -8.75
N LYS A 316 1.65 -30.77 -7.59
CA LYS A 316 2.48 -31.79 -6.94
C LYS A 316 2.49 -31.65 -5.42
N VAL A 317 2.58 -32.78 -4.73
CA VAL A 317 2.81 -32.88 -3.28
C VAL A 317 4.17 -33.53 -3.00
N GLY A 318 5.08 -32.75 -2.44
CA GLY A 318 6.42 -33.12 -2.00
C GLY A 318 6.50 -33.38 -0.49
N LYS A 319 7.67 -33.84 -0.02
CA LYS A 319 8.02 -33.94 1.39
C LYS A 319 9.08 -32.91 1.72
#